data_AF-T5K1L1-F1
#
_entry.id   AF-T5K1L1-F1
#
_cell.length_a   1.000
_cell.length_b   1.000
_cell.length_c   1.000
_cell.angle_alpha   90.00
_cell.angle_beta   90.00
_cell.angle_gamma   90.00
#
_symmetry.space_group_name_H-M   'P 1'
#
loop_
_entity.id
_entity.type
_entity.pdbx_description
1 polymer ?
#
loop_
_entity_poly.entity_id
_entity_poly.type
_entity_poly.pdbx_seq_one_letter_code
_entity_poly.pdbx_strand_id
1 'polypeptide(L)'
;MATVTIRNLSDDVVDALKERARQNSRSMEAEVRDVLTRLAKNSASGLEADLAQRMARPRRWSVPSSEIMARVEANPSTPEQDRMRREWAAELEADRPNPFFLEPLRDPWESRDSS
;
A
#
# COMPACT_ATOMS: atom_id res chain seq x y z
N MET A 1 -1.32 -2.35 34.59
CA MET A 1 -2.56 -3.11 34.27
C MET A 1 -3.70 -2.10 34.31
N ALA A 2 -4.34 -1.84 33.17
CA ALA A 2 -5.44 -0.87 33.11
C ALA A 2 -6.77 -1.61 33.24
N THR A 3 -7.69 -1.06 34.02
CA THR A 3 -9.03 -1.65 34.25
C THR A 3 -10.07 -0.73 33.65
N VAL A 4 -10.95 -1.28 32.83
CA VAL A 4 -12.10 -0.57 32.25
C VAL A 4 -13.37 -1.26 32.73
N THR A 5 -14.30 -0.48 33.30
CA THR A 5 -15.61 -0.96 33.72
C THR A 5 -16.67 -0.39 32.79
N ILE A 6 -17.38 -1.26 32.08
CA ILE A 6 -18.50 -0.88 31.22
C ILE A 6 -19.78 -1.14 32.01
N ARG A 7 -20.58 -0.09 32.25
CA ARG A 7 -21.88 -0.18 32.93
C ARG A 7 -23.00 -0.14 31.91
N ASN A 8 -24.15 -0.74 32.26
CA ASN A 8 -25.35 -0.81 31.40
C ASN A 8 -25.07 -1.38 29.99
N LEU A 9 -24.19 -2.38 29.89
CA LEU A 9 -24.03 -3.14 28.66
C LEU A 9 -25.28 -4.00 28.47
N SER A 10 -25.85 -4.04 27.27
CA SER A 10 -27.05 -4.85 27.05
C SER A 10 -26.75 -6.34 27.24
N ASP A 11 -27.72 -7.07 27.79
CA ASP A 11 -27.58 -8.50 28.07
C ASP A 11 -27.31 -9.30 26.78
N ASP A 12 -27.94 -8.91 25.67
CA ASP A 12 -27.72 -9.52 24.35
C ASP A 12 -26.24 -9.45 23.92
N VAL A 13 -25.57 -8.32 24.19
CA VAL A 13 -24.14 -8.14 23.86
C VAL A 13 -23.26 -8.97 24.80
N VAL A 14 -23.63 -9.04 26.08
CA VAL A 14 -22.92 -9.89 27.06
C VAL A 14 -22.98 -11.35 26.61
N ASP A 15 -24.14 -11.83 26.20
CA ASP A 15 -24.32 -13.22 25.78
C ASP A 15 -23.63 -13.54 24.45
N ALA A 16 -23.68 -12.63 23.48
CA ALA A 16 -22.91 -12.76 22.25
C ALA A 16 -21.39 -12.84 22.51
N LEU A 17 -20.87 -12.03 23.45
CA LEU A 17 -19.46 -12.06 23.83
C LEU A 17 -19.07 -13.35 24.56
N LYS A 18 -19.93 -13.88 25.44
CA LYS A 18 -19.71 -15.18 26.09
C LYS A 18 -19.65 -16.32 25.06
N GLU A 19 -20.61 -16.35 24.14
CA GLU A 19 -20.67 -17.38 23.11
C GLU A 19 -19.44 -17.33 22.20
N ARG A 20 -19.02 -16.13 21.79
CA ARG A 20 -17.78 -15.95 21.02
C ARG A 20 -16.54 -16.40 21.79
N ALA A 21 -16.44 -16.10 23.09
CA ALA A 21 -15.34 -16.55 23.92
C ALA A 21 -15.31 -18.09 24.04
N ARG A 22 -16.48 -18.73 24.16
CA ARG A 22 -16.63 -20.19 24.17
C ARG A 22 -16.16 -20.81 22.86
N GLN A 23 -16.56 -20.26 21.72
CA GLN A 23 -16.12 -20.70 20.39
C GLN A 23 -14.60 -20.63 20.23
N ASN A 24 -13.98 -19.58 20.78
CA ASN A 24 -12.53 -19.39 20.75
C ASN A 24 -11.77 -20.11 21.88
N SER A 25 -12.46 -20.89 22.73
CA SER A 25 -11.88 -21.60 23.88
C SER A 25 -11.08 -20.67 24.82
N ARG A 26 -11.61 -19.48 25.08
CA ARG A 26 -10.99 -18.44 25.92
C ARG A 26 -11.97 -17.92 26.97
N SER A 27 -11.44 -17.21 27.98
CA SER A 27 -12.30 -16.47 28.90
C SER A 27 -12.92 -15.25 28.22
N MET A 28 -14.08 -14.81 28.71
CA MET A 28 -14.76 -13.62 28.19
C MET A 28 -13.86 -12.38 28.27
N GLU A 29 -13.13 -12.21 29.38
CA GLU A 29 -12.17 -11.11 29.54
C GLU A 29 -11.06 -11.19 28.48
N ALA A 30 -10.52 -12.38 28.22
CA ALA A 30 -9.47 -12.56 27.22
C ALA A 30 -9.97 -12.25 25.80
N GLU A 31 -11.20 -12.65 25.47
CA GLU A 31 -11.81 -12.33 24.17
C GLU A 31 -12.06 -10.83 24.02
N VAL A 32 -12.64 -10.17 25.03
CA VAL A 32 -12.89 -8.72 25.01
C VAL A 32 -11.57 -7.96 24.89
N ARG A 33 -10.54 -8.38 25.63
CA ARG A 33 -9.20 -7.78 25.54
C ARG A 33 -8.61 -7.92 24.14
N ASP A 34 -8.73 -9.09 23.52
CA ASP A 34 -8.25 -9.33 22.17
C ASP A 34 -8.98 -8.46 21.14
N VAL A 35 -10.31 -8.39 21.22
CA VAL A 35 -11.13 -7.55 20.32
C VAL A 35 -10.74 -6.08 20.45
N LEU A 36 -10.67 -5.56 21.68
CA LEU A 36 -10.27 -4.17 21.92
C LEU A 36 -8.84 -3.90 21.47
N THR A 37 -7.92 -4.86 21.68
CA THR A 37 -6.53 -4.74 21.21
C THR A 37 -6.46 -4.72 19.70
N ARG A 38 -7.22 -5.57 19.01
CA ARG A 38 -7.29 -5.58 17.55
C ARG A 38 -7.88 -4.30 17.01
N LEU A 39 -8.96 -3.79 17.59
CA LEU A 39 -9.56 -2.51 17.17
C LEU A 39 -8.61 -1.34 17.41
N ALA A 40 -7.92 -1.30 18.55
CA ALA A 40 -6.95 -0.24 18.84
C ALA A 40 -5.73 -0.29 17.88
N LYS A 41 -5.28 -1.49 17.51
CA LYS A 41 -4.12 -1.69 16.61
C LYS A 41 -4.48 -1.60 15.12
N ASN A 42 -5.69 -1.98 14.72
CA ASN A 42 -6.22 -1.83 13.36
C ASN A 42 -6.75 -0.41 13.09
N SER A 43 -6.15 0.61 13.71
CA SER A 43 -6.38 2.00 13.35
C SER A 43 -5.71 2.37 12.02
N ALA A 44 -4.86 1.50 11.47
CA ALA A 44 -4.47 1.54 10.06
C ALA A 44 -5.66 1.07 9.22
N SER A 45 -6.07 1.87 8.23
CA SER A 45 -7.19 1.55 7.34
C SER A 45 -7.00 0.16 6.73
N GLY A 46 -8.09 -0.54 6.37
CA GLY A 46 -8.00 -1.87 5.74
C GLY A 46 -7.09 -1.89 4.49
N LEU A 47 -6.93 -0.74 3.84
CA LEU A 47 -5.98 -0.51 2.75
C LEU A 47 -4.52 -0.58 3.22
N GLU A 48 -4.17 0.04 4.34
CA GLU A 48 -2.82 0.00 4.92
C GLU A 48 -2.46 -1.39 5.41
N ALA A 49 -3.42 -2.15 5.95
CA ALA A 49 -3.21 -3.53 6.36
C ALA A 49 -2.97 -4.46 5.14
N ASP A 50 -3.76 -4.33 4.07
CA ASP A 50 -3.56 -5.08 2.82
C ASP A 50 -2.23 -4.67 2.14
N LEU A 51 -1.92 -3.37 2.12
CA LEU A 51 -0.65 -2.87 1.59
C LEU A 51 0.53 -3.39 2.41
N ALA A 52 0.45 -3.35 3.74
CA ALA A 52 1.49 -3.85 4.62
C ALA A 52 1.68 -5.36 4.48
N GLN A 53 0.61 -6.15 4.31
CA GLN A 53 0.69 -7.59 4.09
C GLN A 53 1.34 -7.93 2.74
N ARG A 54 1.04 -7.15 1.69
CA ARG A 54 1.69 -7.28 0.37
C ARG A 54 3.16 -6.81 0.40
N MET A 55 3.46 -5.80 1.21
CA MET A 55 4.80 -5.22 1.37
C MET A 55 5.65 -5.90 2.46
N ALA A 56 5.10 -6.85 3.22
CA ALA A 56 5.82 -7.64 4.22
C ALA A 56 6.81 -8.65 3.61
N ARG A 57 6.95 -8.69 2.27
CA ARG A 57 8.13 -9.31 1.66
C ARG A 57 9.36 -8.53 2.13
N PRO A 58 10.47 -9.20 2.50
CA PRO A 58 11.64 -8.52 3.06
C PRO A 58 12.01 -7.36 2.15
N ARG A 59 12.10 -6.15 2.73
CA ARG A 59 12.48 -4.91 2.04
C ARG A 59 13.85 -5.12 1.41
N ARG A 60 13.88 -5.64 0.19
CA ARG A 60 15.05 -5.53 -0.67
C ARG A 60 15.11 -4.07 -1.10
N TRP A 61 16.16 -3.39 -0.67
CA TRP A 61 16.43 -2.00 -1.05
C TRP A 61 16.67 -1.84 -2.55
N SER A 62 16.97 -2.95 -3.25
CA SER A 62 17.12 -3.00 -4.69
C SER A 62 16.22 -4.06 -5.32
N VAL A 63 15.72 -3.75 -6.50
CA VAL A 63 15.09 -4.72 -7.41
C VAL A 63 16.14 -5.09 -8.46
N PRO A 64 16.51 -6.36 -8.63
CA PRO A 64 17.41 -6.76 -9.70
C PRO A 64 16.83 -6.42 -11.08
N SER A 65 17.66 -5.99 -12.03
CA SER A 65 17.21 -5.66 -13.38
C SER A 65 16.46 -6.79 -14.06
N SER A 66 16.81 -8.05 -13.78
CA SER A 66 16.11 -9.23 -14.30
C SER A 66 14.66 -9.33 -13.83
N GLU A 67 14.36 -8.93 -12.60
CA GLU A 67 13.00 -8.93 -12.05
C GLU A 67 12.16 -7.81 -12.68
N ILE A 68 12.76 -6.63 -12.89
CA ILE A 68 12.12 -5.55 -13.64
C ILE A 68 11.77 -6.02 -15.05
N MET A 69 12.74 -6.62 -15.76
CA MET A 69 12.52 -7.12 -17.12
C MET A 69 11.46 -8.22 -17.17
N ALA A 70 11.47 -9.18 -16.24
CA ALA A 70 10.45 -10.22 -16.16
C ALA A 70 9.05 -9.63 -15.94
N ARG A 71 8.93 -8.53 -15.19
CA ARG A 71 7.65 -7.86 -14.94
C ARG A 71 7.17 -7.08 -16.16
N VAL A 72 8.08 -6.48 -16.93
CA VAL A 72 7.77 -5.86 -18.22
C VAL A 72 7.28 -6.91 -19.21
N GLU A 73 7.97 -8.05 -19.31
CA GLU A 73 7.59 -9.15 -20.19
C GLU A 73 6.23 -9.74 -19.83
N ALA A 74 5.95 -9.91 -18.53
CA ALA A 74 4.67 -10.41 -18.04
C ALA A 74 3.49 -9.44 -18.28
N ASN A 75 3.75 -8.18 -18.60
CA ASN A 75 2.73 -7.15 -18.83
C ASN A 75 2.97 -6.46 -20.18
N PRO A 76 2.75 -7.17 -21.30
CA PRO A 76 2.90 -6.58 -22.62
C PRO A 76 1.96 -5.40 -22.77
N SER A 77 2.46 -4.33 -23.38
CA SER A 77 1.69 -3.12 -23.61
C SER A 77 0.62 -3.36 -24.67
N THR A 78 -0.52 -2.68 -24.54
CA THR A 78 -1.54 -2.69 -25.59
C THR A 78 -1.15 -1.71 -26.71
N PRO A 79 -1.66 -1.89 -27.95
CA PRO A 79 -1.41 -0.96 -29.05
C PRO A 79 -1.82 0.49 -28.73
N GLU A 80 -2.85 0.66 -27.89
CA GLU A 80 -3.29 1.97 -27.40
C GLU A 80 -2.30 2.59 -26.41
N GLN A 81 -1.78 1.80 -25.48
CA GLN A 81 -0.73 2.25 -24.56
C GLN A 81 0.54 2.64 -25.32
N ASP A 82 0.88 1.92 -26.39
CA ASP A 82 2.03 2.25 -27.24
C ASP A 82 1.82 3.51 -28.08
N ARG A 83 0.58 3.81 -28.47
CA ARG A 83 0.23 5.10 -29.09
C ARG A 83 0.36 6.23 -28.07
N MET A 84 -0.26 6.08 -26.90
CA MET A 84 -0.24 7.09 -25.84
C MET A 84 1.18 7.39 -25.36
N ARG A 85 2.03 6.35 -25.22
CA ARG A 85 3.45 6.53 -24.86
C ARG A 85 4.22 7.36 -25.89
N ARG A 86 3.94 7.17 -27.18
CA ARG A 86 4.55 7.95 -28.26
C ARG A 86 4.05 9.40 -28.26
N GLU A 87 2.76 9.60 -28.02
CA GLU A 87 2.16 10.93 -27.89
C GLU A 87 2.79 11.70 -26.71
N TRP A 88 2.84 11.09 -25.52
CA TRP A 88 3.46 11.72 -24.34
C TRP A 88 4.96 11.96 -24.50
N ALA A 89 5.68 11.06 -25.18
CA ALA A 89 7.10 11.28 -25.47
C ALA A 89 7.30 12.49 -26.40
N ALA A 90 6.43 12.68 -27.40
CA ALA A 90 6.48 13.84 -28.29
C ALA A 90 6.10 15.14 -27.56
N GLU A 91 5.12 15.11 -26.65
CA GLU A 91 4.76 16.24 -25.81
C GLU A 91 5.91 16.66 -24.89
N LEU A 92 6.54 15.70 -24.19
CA LEU A 92 7.69 15.96 -23.33
C LEU A 92 8.88 16.53 -24.10
N GLU A 93 9.14 16.04 -25.31
CA GLU A 93 10.21 16.57 -26.17
C GLU A 93 9.88 17.99 -26.68
N ALA A 94 8.60 18.28 -26.95
CA ALA A 94 8.15 19.62 -27.31
C ALA A 94 8.20 20.61 -26.13
N ASP A 95 8.04 20.12 -24.90
CA ASP A 95 8.12 20.91 -23.67
C ASP A 95 9.56 21.15 -23.18
N ARG A 96 10.55 20.35 -23.61
CA ARG A 96 11.97 20.58 -23.32
C ARG A 96 12.47 22.00 -23.62
N PRO A 97 12.17 22.60 -24.78
CA PRO A 97 12.55 23.98 -25.12
C PRO A 97 11.59 25.05 -24.58
N ASN A 98 10.59 24.70 -23.77
CA ASN A 98 9.54 25.63 -23.34
C ASN A 98 10.09 26.73 -22.41
N PRO A 99 10.06 28.01 -22.83
CA PRO A 99 10.70 29.12 -22.13
C PRO A 99 10.00 29.52 -20.82
N PHE A 100 8.84 28.92 -20.51
CA PHE A 100 8.13 29.17 -19.25
C PHE A 100 8.66 28.31 -18.07
N PHE A 101 9.49 27.30 -18.33
CA PHE A 101 10.17 26.56 -17.27
C PHE A 101 11.50 27.24 -16.91
N LEU A 102 11.75 27.42 -15.61
CA LEU A 102 12.97 28.04 -15.08
C LEU A 102 14.24 27.22 -15.40
N GLU A 103 14.08 25.91 -15.65
CA GLU A 103 15.10 25.01 -16.15
C GLU A 103 14.49 24.11 -17.24
N PRO A 104 15.12 23.95 -18.42
CA PRO A 104 14.66 22.99 -19.42
C PRO A 104 14.72 21.57 -18.82
N LEU A 105 13.65 20.79 -19.00
CA LEU A 105 13.54 19.41 -18.49
C LEU A 105 14.62 18.52 -19.12
N ARG A 106 15.76 18.42 -18.45
CA ARG A 106 16.93 17.70 -18.97
C ARG A 106 16.96 16.29 -18.40
N ASP A 107 17.22 15.31 -19.25
CA ASP A 107 17.41 13.93 -18.79
C ASP A 107 18.77 13.84 -18.07
N PRO A 108 18.81 13.47 -16.77
CA PRO A 108 20.06 13.34 -16.03
C PRO A 108 20.96 12.19 -16.54
N TRP A 109 20.45 11.33 -17.41
CA TRP A 109 21.17 10.20 -18.01
C TRP A 109 21.60 10.46 -19.47
N GLU A 110 21.21 11.59 -20.07
CA GLU A 110 21.78 12.04 -21.34
C GLU A 110 23.23 12.48 -21.09
N SER A 111 24.18 11.63 -21.48
CA SER A 111 25.62 11.87 -21.36
C SER A 111 26.02 13.21 -21.99
N ARG A 112 26.80 14.00 -21.24
CA ARG A 112 27.44 15.26 -21.71
C ARG A 112 28.62 14.97 -22.65
N ASP A 113 28.44 14.21 -23.72
CA ASP A 113 29.55 13.94 -24.64
C ASP A 113 29.12 14.11 -26.09
N SER A 114 29.47 15.28 -26.63
CA SER A 114 29.81 15.53 -28.03
C SER A 114 30.56 16.87 -28.08
N SER A 115 31.83 16.85 -27.65
CA SER A 115 32.84 17.79 -28.19
C SER A 115 33.54 17.12 -29.36
#